data_AF-A0A7S4E528-F1
#
_entry.id   AF-A0A7S4E528-F1
#
_cell.length_a   1.000
_cell.length_b   1.000
_cell.length_c   1.000
_cell.angle_alpha   90.00
_cell.angle_beta   90.00
_cell.angle_gamma   90.00
#
_symmetry.space_group_name_H-M   'P 1'
#
loop_
_entity.id
_entity.type
_entity.pdbx_description
1 polymer ?
#
loop_
_entity_poly.entity_id
_entity_poly.type
_entity_poly.pdbx_seq_one_letter_code
_entity_poly.pdbx_strand_id
1 'polypeptide(L)'
;MEHVNAAYESIVGSPLQYERKTYLDGLQEAKRSVTKQEKALTVTHTMPFNKYKVFFGFLKSYVTIYIFGHAPHEFPAWNALQMLVLYPVTVYRWARLKWLVFLTEFCWVSNLFLAGYCITLHIRPALVPPEHRTTMTHFFFAVAAGPLQAAVVLLGNALVPHSPDHMMSLLIHLQPAMTAYCLRWLDVDRELFPIDASVDFQTYALPPVIFLLIWAILHATFFIVWGLDLGDKGYATTFHYNLGGGKGNNIFTKVLGKLGDGSDRVRFIRYECFSIVCNALTLCATYVLFRSSMRIHFCVLGFVGTMSSYNGASWYAYRFTKFSKELDRLIADAKKDE
;
A
#
# COMPACT_ATOMS: atom_id res chain seq x y z
N MET A 1 64.79 3.14 45.92
CA MET A 1 64.42 3.38 44.50
C MET A 1 63.34 2.42 44.00
N GLU A 2 63.19 1.21 44.56
CA GLU A 2 62.15 0.25 44.15
C GLU A 2 60.70 0.67 44.48
N HIS A 3 60.48 1.43 45.55
CA HIS A 3 59.12 1.87 45.94
C HIS A 3 58.53 3.01 45.10
N VAL A 4 59.33 3.67 44.24
CA VAL A 4 58.83 4.74 43.35
C VAL A 4 58.34 4.17 42.01
N ASN A 5 58.88 3.03 41.57
CA ASN A 5 58.49 2.39 40.31
C ASN A 5 57.12 1.69 40.40
N ALA A 6 56.78 1.08 41.55
CA ALA A 6 55.49 0.42 41.73
C ALA A 6 54.29 1.39 41.74
N ALA A 7 54.50 2.64 42.20
CA ALA A 7 53.47 3.67 42.16
C ALA A 7 53.25 4.21 40.73
N TYR A 8 54.31 4.27 39.91
CA TYR A 8 54.24 4.74 38.53
C TYR A 8 53.50 3.76 37.62
N GLU A 9 53.69 2.44 37.81
CA GLU A 9 52.98 1.39 37.06
C GLU A 9 51.49 1.26 37.43
N SER A 10 51.09 1.75 38.62
CA SER A 10 49.66 1.78 39.00
C SER A 10 48.88 2.97 38.41
N ILE A 11 49.58 4.03 38.00
CA ILE A 11 49.01 5.26 37.43
C ILE A 11 49.04 5.19 35.90
N VAL A 12 50.09 4.60 35.33
CA VAL A 12 50.18 4.30 33.90
C VAL A 12 49.59 2.91 33.69
N GLY A 13 48.27 2.82 33.66
CA GLY A 13 47.56 1.58 33.30
C GLY A 13 48.21 0.94 32.08
N SER A 14 48.30 -0.40 32.07
CA SER A 14 48.98 -1.16 31.01
C SER A 14 48.68 -0.54 29.65
N PRO A 15 49.69 -0.29 28.79
CA PRO A 15 49.43 0.34 27.50
C PRO A 15 48.34 -0.47 26.84
N LEU A 16 47.16 0.15 26.67
CA LEU A 16 46.05 -0.43 25.95
C LEU A 16 46.66 -0.93 24.64
N GLN A 17 46.80 -2.24 24.51
CA GLN A 17 47.14 -2.86 23.25
C GLN A 17 45.94 -2.55 22.37
N TYR A 18 46.03 -1.43 21.66
CA TYR A 18 45.12 -1.10 20.60
C TYR A 18 45.44 -2.12 19.51
N GLU A 19 44.75 -3.26 19.57
CA GLU A 19 44.88 -4.34 18.61
C GLU A 19 44.55 -3.73 17.25
N ARG A 20 45.60 -3.48 16.46
CA ARG A 20 45.46 -2.83 15.16
C ARG A 20 44.70 -3.82 14.28
N LYS A 21 43.39 -3.59 14.08
CA LYS A 21 42.54 -4.46 13.24
C LYS A 21 43.28 -4.73 11.94
N THR A 22 43.51 -6.00 11.63
CA THR A 22 44.19 -6.37 10.41
C THR A 22 43.29 -6.06 9.21
N TYR A 23 43.86 -5.89 8.01
CA TYR A 23 43.07 -5.73 6.78
C TYR A 23 42.06 -6.87 6.60
N LEU A 24 42.43 -8.09 7.04
CA LEU A 24 41.53 -9.25 7.04
C LEU A 24 40.34 -9.07 7.98
N ASP A 25 40.56 -8.52 9.19
CA ASP A 25 39.49 -8.25 10.16
C ASP A 25 38.49 -7.22 9.61
N GLY A 26 38.99 -6.17 8.94
CA GLY A 26 38.16 -5.18 8.26
C GLY A 26 37.30 -5.80 7.13
N LEU A 27 37.88 -6.68 6.31
CA LEU A 27 37.14 -7.42 5.28
C LEU A 27 36.08 -8.36 5.87
N GLN A 28 36.40 -9.04 6.96
CA GLN A 28 35.45 -9.91 7.65
C GLN A 28 34.29 -9.13 8.28
N GLU A 29 34.57 -7.97 8.85
CA GLU A 29 33.56 -7.07 9.42
C GLU A 29 32.64 -6.51 8.32
N ALA A 30 33.21 -6.05 7.20
CA ALA A 30 32.44 -5.64 6.03
C ALA A 30 31.54 -6.77 5.50
N LYS A 31 32.08 -8.00 5.37
CA LYS A 31 31.31 -9.19 4.97
C LYS A 31 30.17 -9.48 5.95
N ARG A 32 30.40 -9.40 7.27
CA ARG A 32 29.37 -9.59 8.29
C ARG A 32 28.26 -8.54 8.17
N SER A 33 28.60 -7.28 7.93
CA SER A 33 27.63 -6.20 7.75
C SER A 33 26.80 -6.36 6.48
N VAL A 34 27.41 -6.72 5.35
CA VAL A 34 26.68 -7.06 4.11
C VAL A 34 25.76 -8.25 4.34
N THR A 35 26.26 -9.33 4.96
CA THR A 35 25.48 -10.54 5.28
C THR A 35 24.30 -10.21 6.21
N LYS A 36 24.47 -9.27 7.15
CA LYS A 36 23.41 -8.80 8.03
C LYS A 36 22.32 -8.06 7.25
N GLN A 37 22.68 -7.21 6.29
CA GLN A 37 21.73 -6.50 5.44
C GLN A 37 21.02 -7.46 4.46
N GLU A 38 21.75 -8.43 3.90
CA GLU A 38 21.17 -9.52 3.08
C GLU A 38 20.19 -10.37 3.88
N LYS A 39 20.56 -10.75 5.12
CA LYS A 39 19.65 -11.40 6.06
C LYS A 39 18.46 -10.50 6.38
N ALA A 40 18.61 -9.19 6.55
CA ALA A 40 17.48 -8.30 6.76
C ALA A 40 16.50 -8.30 5.57
N LEU A 41 16.98 -8.40 4.33
CA LEU A 41 16.12 -8.57 3.14
C LEU A 41 15.38 -9.92 3.10
N THR A 42 15.97 -10.98 3.68
CA THR A 42 15.43 -12.35 3.60
C THR A 42 14.68 -12.81 4.86
N VAL A 43 14.94 -12.21 6.02
CA VAL A 43 14.38 -12.59 7.34
C VAL A 43 13.15 -11.77 7.70
N THR A 44 12.93 -10.59 7.08
CA THR A 44 11.75 -9.79 7.39
C THR A 44 10.49 -10.60 7.08
N HIS A 45 9.77 -11.07 8.10
CA HIS A 45 8.61 -11.99 7.97
C HIS A 45 7.50 -11.45 7.04
N THR A 46 7.42 -10.14 6.85
CA THR A 46 6.46 -9.47 5.98
C THR A 46 6.90 -9.49 4.51
N MET A 47 8.20 -9.35 4.21
CA MET A 47 8.75 -9.20 2.86
C MET A 47 10.08 -9.95 2.64
N PRO A 48 10.15 -11.28 2.88
CA PRO A 48 11.39 -12.00 2.63
C PRO A 48 11.59 -12.08 1.12
N PHE A 49 12.69 -11.50 0.63
CA PHE A 49 13.08 -11.59 -0.76
C PHE A 49 13.38 -13.05 -1.11
N ASN A 50 12.55 -13.65 -1.97
CA ASN A 50 12.68 -15.04 -2.39
C ASN A 50 12.35 -15.13 -3.88
N LYS A 51 13.19 -15.84 -4.65
CA LYS A 51 13.02 -16.06 -6.09
C LYS A 51 11.62 -16.56 -6.47
N TYR A 52 11.00 -17.41 -5.64
CA TYR A 52 9.64 -17.90 -5.90
C TYR A 52 8.59 -16.79 -5.77
N LYS A 53 8.72 -15.90 -4.78
CA LYS A 53 7.80 -14.76 -4.64
C LYS A 53 7.95 -13.78 -5.79
N VAL A 54 9.20 -13.51 -6.20
CA VAL A 54 9.49 -12.69 -7.39
C VAL A 54 8.82 -13.31 -8.62
N PHE A 55 9.06 -14.61 -8.85
CA PHE A 55 8.48 -15.35 -9.97
C PHE A 55 6.95 -15.30 -9.98
N PHE A 56 6.29 -15.63 -8.86
CA PHE A 56 4.82 -15.60 -8.79
C PHE A 56 4.25 -14.18 -8.90
N GLY A 57 4.94 -13.17 -8.36
CA GLY A 57 4.56 -11.77 -8.53
C GLY A 57 4.61 -11.32 -9.99
N PHE A 58 5.64 -11.73 -10.73
CA PHE A 58 5.72 -11.49 -12.17
C PHE A 58 4.68 -12.29 -12.94
N LEU A 59 4.55 -13.60 -12.67
CA LEU A 59 3.57 -14.46 -13.32
C LEU A 59 2.15 -13.90 -13.16
N LYS A 60 1.76 -13.51 -11.94
CA LYS A 60 0.49 -12.83 -11.66
C LYS A 60 0.31 -11.55 -12.48
N SER A 61 1.36 -10.74 -12.59
CA SER A 61 1.32 -9.50 -13.38
C SER A 61 1.18 -9.78 -14.88
N TYR A 62 1.93 -10.75 -15.42
CA TYR A 62 1.84 -11.14 -16.82
C TYR A 62 0.47 -11.70 -17.18
N VAL A 63 -0.07 -12.61 -16.37
CA VAL A 63 -1.42 -13.16 -16.57
C VAL A 63 -2.47 -12.03 -16.51
N THR A 64 -2.32 -11.08 -15.57
CA THR A 64 -3.24 -9.94 -15.47
C THR A 64 -3.20 -9.06 -16.72
N ILE A 65 -2.01 -8.74 -17.24
CA ILE A 65 -1.86 -7.94 -18.46
C ILE A 65 -2.38 -8.70 -19.69
N TYR A 66 -2.12 -10.00 -19.77
CA TYR A 66 -2.62 -10.85 -20.86
C TYR A 66 -4.14 -10.87 -20.90
N ILE A 67 -4.81 -11.13 -19.76
CA ILE A 67 -6.28 -11.12 -19.69
C ILE A 67 -6.82 -9.71 -20.01
N PHE A 68 -6.20 -8.65 -19.48
CA PHE A 68 -6.61 -7.26 -19.77
C PHE A 68 -6.58 -6.94 -21.26
N GLY A 69 -5.55 -7.39 -21.99
CA GLY A 69 -5.37 -7.10 -23.41
C GLY A 69 -6.10 -8.06 -24.35
N HIS A 70 -6.18 -9.35 -24.02
CA HIS A 70 -6.72 -10.39 -24.89
C HIS A 70 -8.20 -10.72 -24.62
N ALA A 71 -8.60 -10.74 -23.34
CA ALA A 71 -9.92 -11.17 -22.90
C ALA A 71 -10.52 -10.18 -21.88
N PRO A 72 -10.79 -8.91 -22.26
CA PRO A 72 -11.27 -7.89 -21.33
C PRO A 72 -12.64 -8.20 -20.71
N HIS A 73 -13.47 -9.04 -21.36
CA HIS A 73 -14.74 -9.54 -20.82
C HIS A 73 -14.55 -10.41 -19.57
N GLU A 74 -13.42 -11.14 -19.47
CA GLU A 74 -13.09 -11.97 -18.31
C GLU A 74 -12.47 -11.16 -17.16
N PHE A 75 -12.11 -9.89 -17.39
CA PHE A 75 -11.35 -9.11 -16.42
C PHE A 75 -12.08 -8.87 -15.08
N PRO A 76 -13.42 -8.61 -15.04
CA PRO A 76 -14.16 -8.54 -13.78
C PRO A 76 -14.12 -9.85 -12.98
N ALA A 77 -14.26 -11.00 -13.64
CA ALA A 77 -14.14 -12.31 -13.01
C ALA A 77 -12.72 -12.55 -12.49
N TRP A 78 -11.71 -12.20 -13.28
CA TRP A 78 -10.31 -12.29 -12.91
C TRP A 78 -9.96 -11.43 -11.67
N ASN A 79 -10.47 -10.20 -11.61
CA ASN A 79 -10.29 -9.34 -10.43
C ASN A 79 -10.93 -9.96 -9.18
N ALA A 80 -12.15 -10.47 -9.30
CA ALA A 80 -12.86 -11.09 -8.19
C ALA A 80 -12.20 -12.40 -7.73
N LEU A 81 -11.70 -13.23 -8.66
CA LEU A 81 -10.97 -14.45 -8.34
C LEU A 81 -9.70 -14.15 -7.54
N GLN A 82 -8.94 -13.13 -7.94
CA GLN A 82 -7.76 -12.73 -7.19
C GLN A 82 -8.09 -12.22 -5.78
N MET A 83 -9.17 -11.46 -5.62
CA MET A 83 -9.65 -11.07 -4.31
C MET A 83 -10.05 -12.29 -3.48
N LEU A 84 -10.79 -13.26 -4.05
CA LEU A 84 -11.22 -14.47 -3.36
C LEU A 84 -10.02 -15.31 -2.85
N VAL A 85 -8.93 -15.37 -3.63
CA VAL A 85 -7.74 -16.16 -3.27
C VAL A 85 -6.79 -15.39 -2.34
N LEU A 86 -6.50 -14.11 -2.63
CA LEU A 86 -5.47 -13.35 -1.94
C LEU A 86 -5.97 -12.62 -0.69
N TYR A 87 -7.28 -12.33 -0.59
CA TYR A 87 -7.85 -11.72 0.61
C TYR A 87 -7.72 -12.64 1.85
N PRO A 88 -8.11 -13.93 1.83
CA PRO A 88 -7.93 -14.83 2.98
C PRO A 88 -6.46 -15.00 3.38
N VAL A 89 -5.56 -15.09 2.40
CA VAL A 89 -4.12 -15.16 2.64
C VAL A 89 -3.63 -13.89 3.36
N THR A 90 -4.12 -12.74 2.95
CA THR A 90 -3.81 -11.46 3.60
C THR A 90 -4.35 -11.41 5.02
N VAL A 91 -5.61 -11.75 5.24
CA VAL A 91 -6.23 -11.81 6.58
C VAL A 91 -5.42 -12.71 7.51
N TYR A 92 -5.09 -13.92 7.07
CA TYR A 92 -4.33 -14.87 7.87
C TYR A 92 -2.93 -14.35 8.25
N ARG A 93 -2.25 -13.68 7.32
CA ARG A 93 -0.95 -13.04 7.59
C ARG A 93 -1.11 -11.87 8.54
N TRP A 94 -2.04 -10.97 8.28
CA TRP A 94 -2.23 -9.73 9.03
C TRP A 94 -2.75 -9.99 10.44
N ALA A 95 -3.50 -11.07 10.68
CA ALA A 95 -3.82 -11.54 12.02
C ALA A 95 -2.55 -11.79 12.85
N ARG A 96 -1.55 -12.42 12.25
CA ARG A 96 -0.26 -12.74 12.91
C ARG A 96 0.67 -11.53 13.05
N LEU A 97 0.43 -10.48 12.26
CA LEU A 97 1.18 -9.22 12.31
C LEU A 97 0.48 -8.14 13.14
N LYS A 98 -0.72 -8.40 13.68
CA LYS A 98 -1.60 -7.41 14.32
C LYS A 98 -1.95 -6.23 13.40
N TRP A 99 -2.20 -6.53 12.12
CA TRP A 99 -2.49 -5.56 11.05
C TRP A 99 -3.94 -5.61 10.58
N LEU A 100 -4.82 -6.38 11.24
CA LEU A 100 -6.21 -6.55 10.81
C LEU A 100 -7.02 -5.26 10.78
N VAL A 101 -6.65 -4.25 11.58
CA VAL A 101 -7.35 -2.96 11.59
C VAL A 101 -7.26 -2.26 10.23
N PHE A 102 -6.21 -2.51 9.42
CA PHE A 102 -6.15 -1.97 8.06
C PHE A 102 -7.29 -2.47 7.15
N LEU A 103 -7.93 -3.60 7.46
CA LEU A 103 -9.07 -4.11 6.67
C LEU A 103 -10.34 -3.27 6.84
N THR A 104 -10.40 -2.38 7.84
CA THR A 104 -11.53 -1.46 8.02
C THR A 104 -11.46 -0.25 7.07
N GLU A 105 -10.33 -0.03 6.42
CA GLU A 105 -10.11 1.12 5.54
C GLU A 105 -11.00 1.05 4.29
N PHE A 106 -11.36 2.23 3.76
CA PHE A 106 -12.31 2.37 2.65
C PHE A 106 -11.97 1.50 1.44
N CYS A 107 -10.69 1.38 1.10
CA CYS A 107 -10.26 0.57 -0.04
C CYS A 107 -10.53 -0.91 0.13
N TRP A 108 -10.34 -1.45 1.33
CA TRP A 108 -10.59 -2.86 1.63
C TRP A 108 -12.08 -3.17 1.62
N VAL A 109 -12.87 -2.34 2.30
CA VAL A 109 -14.34 -2.48 2.34
C VAL A 109 -14.89 -2.39 0.93
N SER A 110 -14.52 -1.36 0.16
CA SER A 110 -14.97 -1.21 -1.24
C SER A 110 -14.62 -2.43 -2.09
N ASN A 111 -13.38 -2.91 -2.05
CA ASN A 111 -12.97 -4.06 -2.85
C ASN A 111 -13.71 -5.35 -2.50
N LEU A 112 -14.09 -5.55 -1.22
CA LEU A 112 -14.94 -6.68 -0.84
C LEU A 112 -16.34 -6.58 -1.45
N PHE A 113 -16.96 -5.40 -1.43
CA PHE A 113 -18.25 -5.17 -2.08
C PHE A 113 -18.14 -5.36 -3.61
N LEU A 114 -17.10 -4.82 -4.24
CA LEU A 114 -16.84 -4.97 -5.67
C LEU A 114 -16.64 -6.44 -6.05
N ALA A 115 -15.81 -7.18 -5.32
CA ALA A 115 -15.58 -8.61 -5.57
C ALA A 115 -16.86 -9.43 -5.35
N GLY A 116 -17.59 -9.18 -4.26
CA GLY A 116 -18.87 -9.83 -3.96
C GLY A 116 -19.92 -9.57 -5.04
N TYR A 117 -20.01 -8.34 -5.53
CA TYR A 117 -20.89 -7.98 -6.65
C TYR A 117 -20.52 -8.72 -7.93
N CYS A 118 -19.25 -8.70 -8.33
CA CYS A 118 -18.77 -9.45 -9.49
C CYS A 118 -19.08 -10.94 -9.36
N ILE A 119 -18.77 -11.57 -8.22
CA ILE A 119 -19.07 -13.00 -7.97
C ILE A 119 -20.57 -13.25 -8.08
N THR A 120 -21.40 -12.39 -7.48
CA THR A 120 -22.86 -12.53 -7.50
C THR A 120 -23.41 -12.49 -8.91
N LEU A 121 -22.94 -11.56 -9.75
CA LEU A 121 -23.39 -11.48 -11.14
C LEU A 121 -22.96 -12.68 -11.99
N HIS A 122 -21.77 -13.23 -11.77
CA HIS A 122 -21.30 -14.40 -12.55
C HIS A 122 -21.98 -15.71 -12.12
N ILE A 123 -22.36 -15.85 -10.84
CA ILE A 123 -22.93 -17.11 -10.32
C ILE A 123 -24.47 -17.06 -10.28
N ARG A 124 -25.06 -15.94 -9.86
CA ARG A 124 -26.51 -15.77 -9.66
C ARG A 124 -26.98 -14.35 -10.02
N PRO A 125 -26.95 -13.96 -11.30
CA PRO A 125 -27.31 -12.60 -11.73
C PRO A 125 -28.75 -12.21 -11.35
N ALA A 126 -29.67 -13.18 -11.26
CA ALA A 126 -31.05 -12.97 -10.85
C ALA A 126 -31.22 -12.38 -9.44
N LEU A 127 -30.19 -12.44 -8.58
CA LEU A 127 -30.23 -11.81 -7.24
C LEU A 127 -30.13 -10.28 -7.28
N VAL A 128 -29.64 -9.71 -8.38
CA VAL A 128 -29.51 -8.27 -8.55
C VAL A 128 -30.45 -7.82 -9.69
N PRO A 129 -31.50 -7.04 -9.39
CA PRO A 129 -32.38 -6.47 -10.40
C PRO A 129 -31.62 -5.60 -11.42
N PRO A 130 -31.99 -5.60 -12.71
CA PRO A 130 -31.28 -4.86 -13.76
C PRO A 130 -31.06 -3.37 -13.44
N GLU A 131 -32.05 -2.70 -12.84
CA GLU A 131 -31.98 -1.28 -12.44
C GLU A 131 -30.87 -1.02 -11.40
N HIS A 132 -30.67 -1.97 -10.48
CA HIS A 132 -29.59 -1.90 -9.51
C HIS A 132 -28.23 -2.20 -10.15
N ARG A 133 -28.18 -3.06 -11.17
CA ARG A 133 -26.92 -3.38 -11.86
C ARG A 133 -26.29 -2.17 -12.54
N THR A 134 -27.09 -1.31 -13.17
CA THR A 134 -26.59 -0.08 -13.81
C THR A 134 -25.98 0.84 -12.76
N THR A 135 -26.73 1.10 -11.68
CA THR A 135 -26.30 1.93 -10.55
C THR A 135 -25.02 1.38 -9.92
N MET A 136 -24.93 0.07 -9.72
CA MET A 136 -23.74 -0.58 -9.15
C MET A 136 -22.52 -0.53 -10.08
N THR A 137 -22.73 -0.59 -11.40
CA THR A 137 -21.62 -0.49 -12.36
C THR A 137 -21.07 0.94 -12.43
N HIS A 138 -21.93 1.97 -12.35
CA HIS A 138 -21.50 3.36 -12.18
C HIS A 138 -20.79 3.59 -10.86
N PHE A 139 -21.34 3.07 -9.77
CA PHE A 139 -20.73 3.08 -8.44
C PHE A 139 -19.32 2.48 -8.47
N PHE A 140 -19.16 1.30 -9.08
CA PHE A 140 -17.86 0.64 -9.22
C PHE A 140 -16.91 1.59 -9.92
N PHE A 141 -17.29 2.13 -11.07
CA PHE A 141 -16.43 3.03 -11.83
C PHE A 141 -15.96 4.21 -10.98
N ALA A 142 -16.89 4.87 -10.29
CA ALA A 142 -16.58 6.04 -9.46
C ALA A 142 -15.59 5.73 -8.33
N VAL A 143 -15.78 4.61 -7.63
CA VAL A 143 -14.89 4.19 -6.54
C VAL A 143 -13.54 3.73 -7.07
N ALA A 144 -13.54 2.92 -8.12
CA ALA A 144 -12.33 2.32 -8.68
C ALA A 144 -11.43 3.31 -9.40
N ALA A 145 -11.97 4.13 -10.30
CA ALA A 145 -11.21 5.14 -11.04
C ALA A 145 -10.99 6.43 -10.24
N GLY A 146 -11.62 6.56 -9.07
CA GLY A 146 -11.49 7.71 -8.17
C GLY A 146 -10.53 7.42 -7.03
N PRO A 147 -11.05 7.25 -5.80
CA PRO A 147 -10.21 7.13 -4.61
C PRO A 147 -9.24 5.93 -4.65
N LEU A 148 -9.65 4.78 -5.19
CA LEU A 148 -8.77 3.60 -5.24
C LEU A 148 -7.56 3.83 -6.15
N GLN A 149 -7.79 4.32 -7.37
CA GLN A 149 -6.75 4.65 -8.32
C GLN A 149 -5.87 5.81 -7.83
N ALA A 150 -6.47 6.86 -7.27
CA ALA A 150 -5.76 8.03 -6.77
C ALA A 150 -4.78 7.67 -5.64
N ALA A 151 -5.13 6.69 -4.80
CA ALA A 151 -4.26 6.20 -3.73
C ALA A 151 -2.89 5.76 -4.26
N VAL A 152 -2.81 5.12 -5.43
CA VAL A 152 -1.53 4.67 -6.03
C VAL A 152 -0.52 5.80 -6.14
N VAL A 153 -0.98 6.98 -6.56
CA VAL A 153 -0.14 8.17 -6.72
C VAL A 153 0.03 8.91 -5.40
N LEU A 154 -1.06 9.14 -4.66
CA LEU A 154 -1.06 9.98 -3.45
C LEU A 154 -0.39 9.31 -2.24
N LEU A 155 -0.53 7.99 -2.11
CA LEU A 155 -0.01 7.18 -1.02
C LEU A 155 1.24 6.38 -1.42
N GLY A 156 1.65 6.44 -2.68
CA GLY A 156 2.89 5.84 -3.15
C GLY A 156 2.84 4.31 -3.23
N ASN A 157 1.68 3.72 -3.56
CA ASN A 157 1.58 2.28 -3.73
C ASN A 157 2.55 1.82 -4.85
N ALA A 158 3.25 0.73 -4.59
CA ALA A 158 4.45 0.37 -5.33
C ALA A 158 4.34 -1.04 -5.92
N LEU A 159 4.80 -1.20 -7.17
CA LEU A 159 4.92 -2.51 -7.82
C LEU A 159 6.19 -3.21 -7.33
N VAL A 160 6.03 -4.13 -6.39
CA VAL A 160 7.13 -4.87 -5.77
C VAL A 160 6.81 -6.37 -5.83
N PRO A 161 7.19 -7.08 -6.92
CA PRO A 161 6.75 -8.45 -7.19
C PRO A 161 7.01 -9.46 -6.07
N HIS A 162 8.10 -9.32 -5.32
CA HIS A 162 8.44 -10.24 -4.24
C HIS A 162 7.64 -10.02 -2.94
N SER A 163 6.91 -8.90 -2.83
CA SER A 163 6.20 -8.51 -1.62
C SER A 163 4.69 -8.73 -1.80
N PRO A 164 4.11 -9.73 -1.10
CA PRO A 164 2.68 -9.98 -1.16
C PRO A 164 1.84 -8.79 -0.68
N ASP A 165 2.34 -8.04 0.32
CA ASP A 165 1.61 -6.87 0.84
C ASP A 165 1.57 -5.72 -0.19
N HIS A 166 2.68 -5.48 -0.93
CA HIS A 166 2.69 -4.51 -2.03
C HIS A 166 1.84 -4.97 -3.23
N MET A 167 1.92 -6.24 -3.59
CA MET A 167 1.11 -6.80 -4.67
C MET A 167 -0.39 -6.78 -4.33
N MET A 168 -0.75 -7.07 -3.08
CA MET A 168 -2.12 -6.95 -2.58
C MET A 168 -2.60 -5.51 -2.56
N SER A 169 -1.72 -4.58 -2.17
CA SER A 169 -2.00 -3.16 -2.23
C SER A 169 -2.34 -2.70 -3.66
N LEU A 170 -1.59 -3.15 -4.68
CA LEU A 170 -1.93 -2.86 -6.07
C LEU A 170 -3.19 -3.59 -6.55
N LEU A 171 -3.48 -4.79 -6.04
CA LEU A 171 -4.73 -5.49 -6.33
C LEU A 171 -5.95 -4.67 -5.89
N ILE A 172 -5.90 -4.00 -4.75
CA ILE A 172 -7.04 -3.21 -4.25
C ILE A 172 -7.07 -1.75 -4.75
N HIS A 173 -5.97 -1.25 -5.32
CA HIS A 173 -5.86 0.16 -5.74
C HIS A 173 -5.76 0.36 -7.26
N LEU A 174 -5.02 -0.50 -7.97
CA LEU A 174 -4.82 -0.36 -9.42
C LEU A 174 -5.76 -1.26 -10.23
N GLN A 175 -5.89 -2.53 -9.83
CA GLN A 175 -6.68 -3.49 -10.59
C GLN A 175 -8.19 -3.18 -10.68
N PRO A 176 -8.84 -2.55 -9.68
CA PRO A 176 -10.22 -2.12 -9.82
C PRO A 176 -10.34 -1.06 -10.91
N ALA A 177 -9.38 -0.13 -11.02
CA ALA A 177 -9.38 0.88 -12.09
C ALA A 177 -9.25 0.25 -13.48
N MET A 178 -8.42 -0.79 -13.62
CA MET A 178 -8.36 -1.60 -14.84
C MET A 178 -9.72 -2.28 -15.13
N THR A 179 -10.38 -2.80 -14.10
CA THR A 179 -11.71 -3.40 -14.23
C THR A 179 -12.76 -2.37 -14.67
N ALA A 180 -12.76 -1.19 -14.05
CA ALA A 180 -13.62 -0.07 -14.43
C ALA A 180 -13.37 0.39 -15.87
N TYR A 181 -12.12 0.38 -16.33
CA TYR A 181 -11.76 0.65 -17.71
C TYR A 181 -12.39 -0.38 -18.66
N CYS A 182 -12.24 -1.68 -18.37
CA CYS A 182 -12.87 -2.75 -19.16
C CYS A 182 -14.40 -2.56 -19.19
N LEU A 183 -15.04 -2.43 -18.02
CA LEU A 183 -16.47 -2.25 -17.90
C LEU A 183 -16.97 -1.04 -18.72
N ARG A 184 -16.31 0.11 -18.62
CA ARG A 184 -16.78 1.34 -19.28
C ARG A 184 -16.54 1.40 -20.77
N TRP A 185 -15.39 0.90 -21.24
CA TRP A 185 -14.90 1.20 -22.59
C TRP A 185 -14.75 -0.02 -23.49
N LEU A 186 -14.64 -1.22 -22.93
CA LEU A 186 -14.40 -2.43 -23.70
C LEU A 186 -15.68 -3.28 -23.80
N ASP A 187 -15.57 -4.33 -24.60
CA ASP A 187 -16.64 -5.30 -24.83
C ASP A 187 -16.72 -6.27 -23.64
N VAL A 188 -17.42 -5.83 -22.58
CA VAL A 188 -17.83 -6.67 -21.44
C VAL A 188 -19.33 -6.87 -21.55
N ASP A 189 -19.81 -8.04 -21.12
CA ASP A 189 -21.22 -8.42 -21.10
C ASP A 189 -22.10 -7.30 -20.49
N ARG A 190 -22.89 -6.65 -21.35
CA ARG A 190 -23.78 -5.53 -21.00
C ARG A 190 -25.07 -5.97 -20.32
N GLU A 191 -25.43 -7.24 -20.41
CA GLU A 191 -26.57 -7.81 -19.68
C GLU A 191 -26.19 -8.04 -18.21
N LEU A 192 -24.95 -8.49 -17.97
CA LEU A 192 -24.39 -8.63 -16.64
C LEU A 192 -23.99 -7.28 -16.04
N PHE A 193 -23.29 -6.44 -16.81
CA PHE A 193 -22.76 -5.15 -16.37
C PHE A 193 -23.29 -4.00 -17.23
N PRO A 194 -24.58 -3.65 -17.11
CA PRO A 194 -25.17 -2.55 -17.85
C PRO A 194 -24.54 -1.22 -17.46
N ILE A 195 -24.36 -0.35 -18.46
CA ILE A 195 -23.84 1.01 -18.28
C ILE A 195 -24.68 1.96 -19.09
N ASP A 196 -25.20 2.99 -18.43
CA ASP A 196 -25.74 4.17 -19.10
C ASP A 196 -24.66 5.26 -19.17
N ALA A 197 -24.19 5.58 -20.37
CA ALA A 197 -23.20 6.63 -20.59
C ALA A 197 -23.79 8.05 -20.51
N SER A 198 -25.12 8.18 -20.58
CA SER A 198 -25.84 9.45 -20.58
C SER A 198 -26.19 9.96 -19.18
N VAL A 199 -26.02 9.12 -18.15
CA VAL A 199 -26.28 9.41 -16.73
C VAL A 199 -25.80 10.81 -16.33
N ASP A 200 -26.66 11.52 -15.60
CA ASP A 200 -26.35 12.83 -15.06
C ASP A 200 -25.42 12.74 -13.84
N PHE A 201 -24.82 13.87 -13.46
CA PHE A 201 -23.85 13.92 -12.37
C PHE A 201 -24.45 13.48 -11.03
N GLN A 202 -25.68 13.89 -10.71
CA GLN A 202 -26.29 13.61 -9.42
C GLN A 202 -26.59 12.11 -9.28
N THR A 203 -27.20 11.50 -10.29
CA THR A 203 -27.48 10.06 -10.32
C THR A 203 -26.19 9.23 -10.26
N TYR A 204 -25.13 9.69 -10.93
CA TYR A 204 -23.82 9.04 -10.92
C TYR A 204 -23.10 9.13 -9.56
N ALA A 205 -23.02 10.33 -8.98
CA ALA A 205 -22.18 10.60 -7.82
C ALA A 205 -22.85 10.25 -6.48
N LEU A 206 -24.18 10.31 -6.40
CA LEU A 206 -24.90 10.15 -5.15
C LEU A 206 -24.71 8.75 -4.50
N PRO A 207 -24.87 7.62 -5.20
CA PRO A 207 -24.69 6.30 -4.59
C PRO A 207 -23.30 6.08 -3.96
N PRO A 208 -22.17 6.34 -4.65
CA PRO A 208 -20.85 6.15 -4.04
C PRO A 208 -20.55 7.18 -2.94
N VAL A 209 -21.12 8.39 -2.98
CA VAL A 209 -21.01 9.36 -1.86
C VAL A 209 -21.77 8.88 -0.64
N ILE A 210 -23.00 8.36 -0.80
CA ILE A 210 -23.77 7.78 0.31
C ILE A 210 -22.99 6.62 0.95
N PHE A 211 -22.42 5.74 0.12
CA PHE A 211 -21.58 4.64 0.62
C PHE A 211 -20.36 5.14 1.39
N LEU A 212 -19.66 6.16 0.87
CA LEU A 212 -18.53 6.80 1.57
C LEU A 212 -18.95 7.36 2.93
N LEU A 213 -20.10 8.04 3.02
CA LEU A 213 -20.60 8.61 4.27
C LEU A 213 -21.00 7.53 5.28
N ILE A 214 -21.66 6.46 4.83
CA ILE A 214 -21.99 5.31 5.68
C ILE A 214 -20.71 4.67 6.22
N TRP A 215 -19.73 4.40 5.34
CA TRP A 215 -18.43 3.86 5.76
C TRP A 215 -17.74 4.79 6.75
N ALA A 216 -17.72 6.10 6.49
CA ALA A 216 -17.07 7.09 7.34
C ALA A 216 -17.68 7.14 8.74
N ILE A 217 -19.02 7.09 8.87
CA ILE A 217 -19.70 7.06 10.17
C ILE A 217 -19.32 5.80 10.95
N LEU A 218 -19.34 4.64 10.28
CA LEU A 218 -19.01 3.35 10.90
C LEU A 218 -17.53 3.30 11.32
N HIS A 219 -16.63 3.76 10.45
CA HIS A 219 -15.19 3.80 10.69
C HIS A 219 -14.84 4.77 11.81
N ALA A 220 -15.38 5.99 11.78
CA ALA A 220 -15.17 6.97 12.83
C ALA A 220 -15.69 6.47 14.18
N THR A 221 -16.88 5.85 14.20
CA THR A 221 -17.43 5.25 15.43
C THR A 221 -16.52 4.16 15.97
N PHE A 222 -16.08 3.23 15.11
CA PHE A 222 -15.15 2.17 15.49
C PHE A 222 -13.84 2.73 16.07
N PHE A 223 -13.24 3.74 15.43
CA PHE A 223 -11.98 4.34 15.90
C PHE A 223 -12.14 5.11 17.21
N ILE A 224 -13.18 5.92 17.33
CA ILE A 224 -13.46 6.72 18.53
C ILE A 224 -13.77 5.83 19.74
N VAL A 225 -14.46 4.71 19.55
CA VAL A 225 -14.83 3.81 20.65
C VAL A 225 -13.70 2.84 21.00
N TRP A 226 -13.01 2.28 20.00
CA TRP A 226 -12.00 1.23 20.23
C TRP A 226 -10.68 1.43 19.49
N GLY A 227 -10.73 1.89 18.23
CA GLY A 227 -9.57 1.84 17.33
C GLY A 227 -8.38 2.70 17.74
N LEU A 228 -8.59 3.80 18.47
CA LEU A 228 -7.50 4.62 18.99
C LEU A 228 -6.67 3.86 20.04
N ASP A 229 -7.31 3.12 20.94
CA ASP A 229 -6.63 2.36 22.00
C ASP A 229 -5.94 1.09 21.47
N LEU A 230 -6.19 0.71 20.21
CA LEU A 230 -5.55 -0.46 19.59
C LEU A 230 -4.06 -0.21 19.30
N GLY A 231 -3.67 1.05 19.09
CA GLY A 231 -2.27 1.44 18.90
C GLY A 231 -1.40 1.02 20.09
N ASP A 232 -1.86 1.34 21.30
CA ASP A 232 -1.18 1.00 22.56
C ASP A 232 -1.10 -0.52 22.80
N LYS A 233 -2.03 -1.29 22.21
CA LYS A 233 -2.05 -2.76 22.27
C LYS A 233 -1.16 -3.42 21.20
N GLY A 234 -0.40 -2.60 20.46
CA GLY A 234 0.54 -3.03 19.43
C GLY A 234 -0.13 -3.42 18.10
N TYR A 235 -1.36 -2.99 17.85
CA TYR A 235 -1.98 -3.12 16.54
C TYR A 235 -1.58 -1.96 15.64
N ALA A 236 -1.24 -2.27 14.39
CA ALA A 236 -1.00 -1.25 13.39
C ALA A 236 -2.34 -0.72 12.86
N THR A 237 -2.45 0.60 12.76
CA THR A 237 -3.62 1.29 12.19
C THR A 237 -3.15 2.37 11.24
N THR A 238 -3.97 2.75 10.26
CA THR A 238 -3.62 3.81 9.31
C THR A 238 -3.44 5.15 9.99
N PHE A 239 -4.27 5.47 10.99
CA PHE A 239 -4.13 6.68 11.79
C PHE A 239 -2.73 6.78 12.43
N HIS A 240 -2.31 5.75 13.17
CA HIS A 240 -1.00 5.72 13.81
C HIS A 240 0.15 5.61 12.78
N TYR A 241 -0.05 4.95 11.65
CA TYR A 241 0.97 4.86 10.59
C TYR A 241 1.22 6.22 9.91
N ASN A 242 0.16 6.95 9.57
CA ASN A 242 0.25 8.24 8.87
C ASN A 242 0.59 9.41 9.81
N LEU A 243 0.18 9.36 11.08
CA LEU A 243 0.34 10.46 12.05
C LEU A 243 1.28 10.16 13.24
N GLY A 244 1.57 8.90 13.52
CA GLY A 244 2.22 8.47 14.78
C GLY A 244 3.73 8.31 14.73
N GLY A 245 4.44 8.73 13.68
CA GLY A 245 5.89 8.47 13.67
C GLY A 245 6.78 9.09 12.60
N GLY A 246 6.40 10.17 11.92
CA GLY A 246 7.31 10.96 11.07
C GLY A 246 8.03 10.23 9.93
N LYS A 247 7.71 8.95 9.68
CA LYS A 247 8.37 8.08 8.68
C LYS A 247 7.55 7.90 7.40
N GLY A 248 6.31 8.38 7.38
CA GLY A 248 5.48 8.41 6.18
C GLY A 248 5.96 9.51 5.23
N ASN A 249 6.33 9.17 4.00
CA ASN A 249 6.63 10.14 2.94
C ASN A 249 5.44 10.27 1.97
N ASN A 250 4.23 10.43 2.51
CA ASN A 250 3.02 10.61 1.72
C ASN A 250 2.36 11.98 2.01
N ILE A 251 1.38 12.37 1.18
CA ILE A 251 0.72 13.67 1.30
C ILE A 251 0.01 13.85 2.65
N PHE A 252 -0.57 12.78 3.20
CA PHE A 252 -1.24 12.81 4.49
C PHE A 252 -0.27 13.16 5.61
N THR A 253 0.91 12.53 5.68
CA THR A 253 1.91 12.88 6.69
C THR A 253 2.45 14.31 6.51
N LYS A 254 2.62 14.79 5.27
CA LYS A 254 3.12 16.15 5.00
C LYS A 254 2.12 17.25 5.35
N VAL A 255 0.84 17.02 5.09
CA VAL A 255 -0.24 17.99 5.33
C VAL A 255 -0.76 17.89 6.75
N LEU A 256 -1.13 16.69 7.20
CA LEU A 256 -1.75 16.47 8.51
C LEU A 256 -0.73 16.35 9.64
N GLY A 257 0.51 15.95 9.36
CA GLY A 257 1.58 15.96 10.36
C GLY A 257 1.92 17.36 10.88
N LYS A 258 1.52 18.42 10.15
CA LYS A 258 1.68 19.83 10.55
C LYS A 258 0.49 20.37 11.36
N LEU A 259 -0.65 19.68 11.36
CA LEU A 259 -1.87 20.12 12.06
C LEU A 259 -1.87 19.63 13.54
N GLY A 260 -0.67 19.58 14.12
CA GLY A 260 -0.21 18.61 15.13
C GLY A 260 -0.60 18.86 16.58
N ASP A 261 -1.54 19.74 16.89
CA ASP A 261 -1.90 20.03 18.28
C ASP A 261 -3.30 19.52 18.64
N GLY A 262 -3.41 18.71 19.70
CA GLY A 262 -4.68 18.22 20.25
C GLY A 262 -4.63 16.77 20.74
N SER A 263 -5.71 16.31 21.38
CA SER A 263 -5.87 14.91 21.78
C SER A 263 -5.94 13.99 20.55
N ASP A 264 -5.64 12.70 20.73
CA ASP A 264 -5.67 11.73 19.63
C ASP A 264 -7.04 11.63 18.96
N ARG A 265 -8.13 11.85 19.72
CA ARG A 265 -9.49 11.97 19.18
C ARG A 265 -9.62 13.14 18.21
N VAL A 266 -9.14 14.33 18.58
CA VAL A 266 -9.19 15.51 17.71
C VAL A 266 -8.31 15.32 16.47
N ARG A 267 -7.11 14.75 16.65
CA ARG A 267 -6.19 14.44 15.54
C ARG A 267 -6.82 13.43 14.57
N PHE A 268 -7.49 12.41 15.09
CA PHE A 268 -8.20 11.42 14.30
C PHE A 268 -9.37 12.04 13.52
N ILE A 269 -10.22 12.85 14.17
CA ILE A 269 -11.33 13.53 13.49
C ILE A 269 -10.81 14.40 12.33
N ARG A 270 -9.72 15.15 12.53
CA ARG A 270 -9.10 15.94 11.45
C ARG A 270 -8.61 15.05 10.31
N TYR A 271 -7.94 13.94 10.63
CA TYR A 271 -7.49 12.96 9.65
C TYR A 271 -8.65 12.38 8.85
N GLU A 272 -9.70 11.96 9.54
CA GLU A 272 -10.86 11.30 8.95
C GLU A 272 -11.65 12.27 8.06
N CYS A 273 -11.91 13.50 8.54
CA CYS A 273 -12.52 14.54 7.72
C CYS A 273 -11.72 14.84 6.45
N PHE A 274 -10.39 14.96 6.57
CA PHE A 274 -9.53 15.20 5.41
C PHE A 274 -9.57 14.02 4.43
N SER A 275 -9.51 12.78 4.94
CA SER A 275 -9.65 11.56 4.14
C SER A 275 -10.98 11.52 3.38
N ILE A 276 -12.09 11.80 4.05
CA ILE A 276 -13.44 11.83 3.45
C ILE A 276 -13.50 12.88 2.35
N VAL A 277 -12.99 14.09 2.58
CA VAL A 277 -12.96 15.16 1.55
C VAL A 277 -12.14 14.72 0.34
N CYS A 278 -10.95 14.16 0.53
CA CYS A 278 -10.14 13.65 -0.58
C CYS A 278 -10.85 12.53 -1.36
N ASN A 279 -11.50 11.59 -0.66
CA ASN A 279 -12.26 10.51 -1.29
C ASN A 279 -13.46 11.04 -2.05
N ALA A 280 -14.23 11.98 -1.50
CA ALA A 280 -15.37 12.60 -2.16
C ALA A 280 -14.95 13.40 -3.40
N LEU A 281 -13.87 14.18 -3.32
CA LEU A 281 -13.36 14.95 -4.45
C LEU A 281 -12.89 14.04 -5.58
N THR A 282 -12.13 12.99 -5.27
CA THR A 282 -11.64 12.05 -6.30
C THR A 282 -12.78 11.27 -6.93
N LEU A 283 -13.77 10.82 -6.14
CA LEU A 283 -14.99 10.19 -6.60
C LEU A 283 -15.77 11.12 -7.55
N CYS A 284 -16.06 12.36 -7.14
CA CYS A 284 -16.83 13.29 -7.99
C CYS A 284 -16.07 13.64 -9.28
N ALA A 285 -14.73 13.79 -9.20
CA ALA A 285 -13.90 14.06 -10.36
C ALA A 285 -13.95 12.94 -11.42
N THR A 286 -14.24 11.69 -11.02
CA THR A 286 -14.40 10.58 -11.98
C THR A 286 -15.54 10.78 -12.96
N TYR A 287 -16.55 11.61 -12.66
CA TYR A 287 -17.63 11.87 -13.61
C TYR A 287 -17.10 12.49 -14.91
N VAL A 288 -16.12 13.40 -14.81
CA VAL A 288 -15.44 13.95 -15.99
C VAL A 288 -14.76 12.85 -16.79
N LEU A 289 -14.06 11.93 -16.10
CA LEU A 289 -13.41 10.79 -16.73
C LEU A 289 -14.41 9.82 -17.38
N PHE A 290 -15.54 9.54 -16.72
CA PHE A 290 -16.62 8.69 -17.19
C PHE A 290 -17.28 9.22 -18.47
N ARG A 291 -17.45 10.55 -18.56
CA ARG A 291 -18.02 11.27 -19.71
C ARG A 291 -17.01 11.59 -20.82
N SER A 292 -15.72 11.33 -20.58
CA SER A 292 -14.64 11.67 -21.50
C SER A 292 -14.52 10.67 -22.67
N SER A 293 -13.31 10.21 -22.98
CA SER A 293 -13.05 9.18 -23.98
C SER A 293 -12.21 8.06 -23.41
N MET A 294 -12.31 6.88 -24.05
CA MET A 294 -11.45 5.73 -23.79
C MET A 294 -9.96 6.10 -23.79
N ARG A 295 -9.52 6.96 -24.71
CA ARG A 295 -8.11 7.38 -24.83
C ARG A 295 -7.65 8.17 -23.61
N ILE A 296 -8.47 9.08 -23.09
CA ILE A 296 -8.15 9.86 -21.89
C ILE A 296 -8.05 8.93 -20.68
N HIS A 297 -9.03 8.04 -20.47
CA HIS A 297 -8.96 7.08 -19.37
C HIS A 297 -7.74 6.14 -19.52
N PHE A 298 -7.40 5.72 -20.73
CA PHE A 298 -6.19 4.93 -20.99
C PHE A 298 -4.92 5.68 -20.56
N CYS A 299 -4.78 6.95 -20.94
CA CYS A 299 -3.64 7.78 -20.53
C CYS A 299 -3.55 7.93 -19.00
N VAL A 300 -4.68 8.14 -18.32
CA VAL A 300 -4.74 8.23 -16.85
C VAL A 300 -4.32 6.90 -16.22
N LEU A 301 -4.82 5.77 -16.72
CA LEU A 301 -4.46 4.44 -16.23
C LEU A 301 -2.97 4.13 -16.47
N GLY A 302 -2.45 4.48 -17.66
CA GLY A 302 -1.03 4.33 -18.01
C GLY A 302 -0.11 5.18 -17.13
N PHE A 303 -0.51 6.42 -16.84
CA PHE A 303 0.20 7.29 -15.88
C PHE A 303 0.25 6.63 -14.49
N VAL A 304 -0.88 6.16 -13.97
CA VAL A 304 -0.94 5.53 -12.64
C VAL A 304 -0.13 4.22 -12.58
N GLY A 305 -0.19 3.39 -13.63
CA GLY A 305 0.65 2.20 -13.75
C GLY A 305 2.14 2.54 -13.77
N THR A 306 2.53 3.61 -14.48
CA THR A 306 3.91 4.12 -14.51
C THR A 306 4.34 4.60 -13.12
N MET A 307 3.48 5.35 -12.42
CA MET A 307 3.76 5.81 -11.06
C MET A 307 3.95 4.64 -10.09
N SER A 308 3.14 3.59 -10.18
CA SER A 308 3.32 2.39 -9.35
C SER A 308 4.68 1.71 -9.59
N SER A 309 5.13 1.70 -10.85
CA SER A 309 6.43 1.14 -11.25
C SER A 309 7.59 2.01 -10.76
N TYR A 310 7.47 3.34 -10.89
CA TYR A 310 8.44 4.30 -10.38
C TYR A 310 8.57 4.22 -8.85
N ASN A 311 7.44 4.08 -8.13
CA ASN A 311 7.43 3.86 -6.69
C ASN A 311 8.14 2.56 -6.32
N GLY A 312 7.91 1.48 -7.08
CA GLY A 312 8.62 0.21 -6.93
C GLY A 312 10.13 0.34 -7.14
N ALA A 313 10.55 1.00 -8.21
CA ALA A 313 11.97 1.27 -8.50
C ALA A 313 12.62 2.11 -7.39
N SER A 314 11.94 3.17 -6.94
CA SER A 314 12.40 4.04 -5.84
C SER A 314 12.56 3.26 -4.53
N TRP A 315 11.64 2.32 -4.26
CA TRP A 315 11.73 1.43 -3.10
C TRP A 315 12.99 0.55 -3.15
N TYR A 316 13.29 -0.06 -4.30
CA TYR A 316 14.50 -0.87 -4.46
C TYR A 316 15.76 -0.02 -4.35
N ALA A 317 15.81 1.13 -5.02
CA ALA A 317 16.94 2.04 -4.95
C ALA A 317 17.24 2.45 -3.50
N TYR A 318 16.21 2.85 -2.74
CA TYR A 318 16.35 3.18 -1.32
C TYR A 318 16.90 2.01 -0.51
N ARG A 319 16.44 0.77 -0.75
CA ARG A 319 16.94 -0.42 -0.04
C ARG A 319 18.40 -0.71 -0.39
N PHE A 320 18.80 -0.57 -1.64
CA PHE A 320 20.20 -0.78 -2.04
C PHE A 320 21.15 0.26 -1.45
N THR A 321 20.73 1.53 -1.33
CA THR A 321 21.58 2.56 -0.68
C THR A 321 21.90 2.27 0.78
N LYS A 322 21.09 1.44 1.48
CA LYS A 322 21.39 1.06 2.88
C LYS A 322 22.62 0.17 3.01
N PHE A 323 22.94 -0.62 1.98
CA PHE A 323 24.16 -1.43 1.97
C PHE A 323 25.39 -0.53 1.91
N SER A 324 25.41 0.42 0.98
CA SER A 324 26.50 1.38 0.83
C SER A 324 26.66 2.26 2.07
N LYS A 325 25.56 2.81 2.62
CA LYS A 325 25.63 3.64 3.83
C LYS A 325 26.17 2.90 5.05
N GLU A 326 25.90 1.60 5.17
CA GLU A 326 26.48 0.81 6.27
C GLU A 326 27.99 0.62 6.08
N LEU A 327 28.45 0.40 4.84
CA LEU A 327 29.88 0.35 4.52
C LEU A 327 30.56 1.71 4.75
N ASP A 328 29.95 2.80 4.30
CA ASP A 328 30.45 4.17 4.51
C ASP A 328 30.61 4.48 6.01
N ARG A 329 29.66 4.03 6.82
CA ARG A 329 29.73 4.15 8.28
C ARG A 329 30.92 3.39 8.86
N LEU A 330 31.13 2.13 8.45
CA LEU A 330 32.29 1.34 8.90
C LEU A 330 33.61 2.00 8.51
N ILE A 331 33.70 2.55 7.30
CA ILE A 331 34.88 3.29 6.82
C ILE A 331 35.10 4.55 7.68
N ALA A 332 34.04 5.30 7.97
CA ALA A 332 34.12 6.50 8.78
C ALA A 332 34.53 6.22 10.23
N ASP A 333 34.07 5.10 10.81
CA ASP A 333 34.45 4.68 12.16
C ASP A 333 35.92 4.21 12.19
N ALA A 334 36.37 3.43 11.19
CA ALA A 334 37.77 3.02 11.09
C ALA A 334 38.75 4.22 10.98
N LYS A 335 38.35 5.31 10.31
CA LYS A 335 39.15 6.54 10.22
C LYS A 335 39.23 7.36 11.51
N LYS A 336 38.34 7.14 12.49
CA LYS A 336 38.39 7.82 13.79
C LYS A 336 39.35 7.13 14.77
N ASP A 337 39.62 5.85 14.50
CA ASP A 337 40.50 5.00 15.30
C ASP A 337 41.96 5.04 14.79
N GLU A 338 42.21 5.71 13.66
CA GLU A 338 43.54 6.16 13.17
C GLU A 338 43.90 7.54 13.75
#